data_AF-A0ABC8JZJ9-F1
#
_entry.id   AF-A0ABC8JZJ9-F1
#
_cell.length_a   1.000
_cell.length_b   1.000
_cell.length_c   1.000
_cell.angle_alpha   90.00
_cell.angle_beta   90.00
_cell.angle_gamma   90.00
#
_symmetry.space_group_name_H-M   'P 1'
#
loop_
_entity.id
_entity.type
_entity.pdbx_description
1 polymer ?
#
loop_
_entity_poly.entity_id
_entity_poly.type
_entity_poly.pdbx_seq_one_letter_code
_entity_poly.pdbx_strand_id
1 'polypeptide(L)'
;MQSEMAPDTMAPVELLRESKSSIEEIIARMLSIKKQGDPKSENRELLTQMFLNFINLRQANRAILAEEERVKTETELSKSPIDLTSLQLHNLMYEKSHYLKATTSSREFKSKYPNIDLISEQDFFNQAPEAIKSQTLSNDTSHDLMLKRLNFELHQRKELCKLRAELEQRKKCLLEANAERNKFLSSLPLHLKSLKKASLPVQNQLSLPDPKKLKYHALAELLPPPLYVIYSKFMAQKEAFEENIDIEVSGSLKDAQSYARIQAEQNPESSSDDEGKTQRKRPKKESSDEAGGLFRVHPLTLILHIYDDETPDPKSHQLLLLKFEYLLKLNAVCVGIDESLDGPEINILCNLFPDDAGLEPPHQSTKLILGDDHAFDERRTSRPYKWAQHLAGIEVLPEMSPFVTGKDTQNSDTASVSDHYNVQTVLRRIRSLKKS
;
A
#
# COMPACT_ATOMS: atom_id res chain seq x y z
N MET A 1 -22.92 -48.83 80.96
CA MET A 1 -23.20 -48.53 82.39
C MET A 1 -24.36 -49.41 82.78
N GLN A 2 -24.23 -50.08 83.92
CA GLN A 2 -25.05 -51.21 84.37
C GLN A 2 -26.55 -50.89 84.36
N SER A 3 -27.33 -51.73 83.68
CA SER A 3 -28.78 -51.79 83.79
C SER A 3 -29.11 -52.60 85.04
N GLU A 4 -29.31 -51.91 86.16
CA GLU A 4 -29.87 -52.48 87.37
C GLU A 4 -31.27 -53.01 87.06
N MET A 5 -31.49 -54.31 87.32
CA MET A 5 -32.79 -54.96 87.23
C MET A 5 -33.75 -54.30 88.23
N ALA A 6 -34.63 -53.44 87.74
CA ALA A 6 -35.83 -53.06 88.44
C ALA A 6 -36.74 -54.31 88.56
N PRO A 7 -37.35 -54.56 89.74
CA PRO A 7 -38.21 -55.72 89.96
C PRO A 7 -39.40 -55.70 88.99
N ASP A 8 -39.94 -56.88 88.67
CA ASP A 8 -41.16 -57.10 87.88
C ASP A 8 -42.33 -56.25 88.40
N THR A 9 -42.35 -54.98 88.00
CA THR A 9 -43.52 -54.13 88.08
C THR A 9 -44.34 -54.46 86.84
N MET A 10 -45.44 -55.19 87.02
CA MET A 10 -46.45 -55.38 85.99
C MET A 10 -46.63 -54.09 85.20
N ALA A 11 -46.67 -54.19 83.87
CA ALA A 11 -46.77 -53.02 83.03
C ALA A 11 -47.99 -52.19 83.49
N PRO A 12 -47.88 -50.85 83.62
CA PRO A 12 -48.97 -50.01 84.12
C PRO A 12 -50.30 -50.24 83.38
N VAL A 13 -50.23 -50.62 82.10
CA VAL A 13 -51.38 -50.99 81.24
C VAL A 13 -52.02 -52.32 81.66
N GLU A 14 -51.22 -53.30 82.09
CA GLU A 14 -51.71 -54.58 82.61
C GLU A 14 -52.35 -54.40 83.98
N LEU A 15 -51.71 -53.62 84.87
CA LEU A 15 -52.25 -53.29 86.19
C LEU A 15 -53.57 -52.48 86.09
N LEU A 16 -53.68 -51.60 85.08
CA LEU A 16 -54.92 -50.91 84.74
C LEU A 16 -56.03 -51.89 84.32
N ARG A 17 -55.69 -52.85 83.45
CA ARG A 17 -56.62 -53.85 82.92
C ARG A 17 -57.12 -54.78 84.02
N GLU A 18 -56.22 -55.25 84.89
CA GLU A 18 -56.56 -56.11 86.01
C GLU A 18 -57.39 -55.39 87.07
N SER A 19 -57.01 -54.16 87.43
CA SER A 19 -57.79 -53.35 88.38
C SER A 19 -59.19 -53.07 87.85
N LYS A 20 -59.34 -52.81 86.55
CA LYS A 20 -60.65 -52.66 85.89
C LYS A 20 -61.48 -53.95 85.96
N SER A 21 -60.89 -55.08 85.55
CA SER A 21 -61.58 -56.38 85.58
C SER A 21 -62.00 -56.76 86.99
N SER A 22 -61.15 -56.49 87.99
CA SER A 22 -61.46 -56.73 89.41
C SER A 22 -62.58 -55.81 89.92
N ILE A 23 -62.62 -54.53 89.53
CA ILE A 23 -63.74 -53.62 89.84
C ILE A 23 -65.05 -54.12 89.21
N GLU A 24 -65.03 -54.52 87.94
CA GLU A 24 -66.20 -55.06 87.23
C GLU A 24 -66.74 -56.33 87.92
N GLU A 25 -65.84 -57.21 88.36
CA GLU A 25 -66.19 -58.42 89.11
C GLU A 25 -66.76 -58.11 90.50
N ILE A 26 -66.16 -57.17 91.24
CA ILE A 26 -66.68 -56.73 92.55
C ILE A 26 -68.07 -56.11 92.41
N ILE A 27 -68.30 -55.27 91.39
CA ILE A 27 -69.61 -54.68 91.11
C ILE A 27 -70.64 -55.75 90.75
N ALA A 28 -70.27 -56.76 89.93
CA ALA A 28 -71.13 -57.88 89.59
C ALA A 28 -71.52 -58.72 90.82
N ARG A 29 -70.59 -58.93 91.77
CA ARG A 29 -70.84 -59.59 93.05
C ARG A 29 -71.77 -58.76 93.95
N MET A 30 -71.53 -57.46 94.09
CA MET A 30 -72.40 -56.55 94.85
C MET A 30 -73.83 -56.49 94.30
N LEU A 31 -73.99 -56.50 92.96
CA LEU A 31 -75.30 -56.55 92.31
C LEU A 31 -76.03 -57.88 92.55
N SER A 32 -75.29 -58.99 92.63
CA SER A 32 -75.83 -60.32 92.94
C SER A 32 -76.31 -60.41 94.39
N ILE A 33 -75.50 -59.92 95.35
CA ILE A 33 -75.86 -59.83 96.78
C ILE A 33 -77.13 -58.99 96.98
N LYS A 34 -77.27 -57.87 96.25
CA LYS A 34 -78.47 -57.02 96.27
C LYS A 34 -79.73 -57.72 95.76
N LYS A 35 -79.62 -58.66 94.81
CA LYS A 35 -80.74 -59.44 94.25
C LYS A 35 -81.17 -60.61 95.14
N GLN A 36 -80.25 -61.17 95.94
CA GLN A 36 -80.48 -62.37 96.76
C GLN A 36 -80.89 -62.07 98.21
N GLY A 37 -80.75 -60.82 98.69
CA GLY A 37 -81.24 -60.41 100.02
C GLY A 37 -80.30 -60.69 101.19
N ASP A 38 -79.02 -60.98 100.91
CA ASP A 38 -77.98 -61.37 101.87
C ASP A 38 -77.47 -60.23 102.78
N PRO A 39 -76.79 -60.54 103.91
CA PRO A 39 -76.41 -59.57 104.94
C PRO A 39 -75.43 -58.49 104.45
N LYS A 40 -75.63 -57.25 104.94
CA LYS A 40 -74.89 -56.05 104.53
C LYS A 40 -73.40 -56.00 104.94
N SER A 41 -72.90 -56.99 105.68
CA SER A 41 -71.52 -57.00 106.20
C SER A 41 -70.46 -57.21 105.11
N GLU A 42 -70.70 -58.12 104.15
CA GLU A 42 -69.76 -58.41 103.04
C GLU A 42 -69.60 -57.22 102.08
N ASN A 43 -70.62 -56.37 101.97
CA ASN A 43 -70.57 -55.15 101.15
C ASN A 43 -69.47 -54.18 101.61
N ARG A 44 -69.16 -54.11 102.91
CA ARG A 44 -68.14 -53.17 103.42
C ARG A 44 -66.73 -53.58 103.00
N GLU A 45 -66.45 -54.88 102.97
CA GLU A 45 -65.17 -55.42 102.54
C GLU A 45 -65.00 -55.31 101.02
N LEU A 46 -66.05 -55.66 100.25
CA LEU A 46 -66.09 -55.47 98.79
C LEU A 46 -65.92 -54.00 98.39
N LEU A 47 -66.56 -53.07 99.11
CA LEU A 47 -66.36 -51.62 98.90
C LEU A 47 -64.92 -51.19 99.18
N THR A 48 -64.28 -51.74 100.21
CA THR A 48 -62.89 -51.43 100.55
C THR A 48 -61.93 -51.94 99.48
N GLN A 49 -62.14 -53.17 98.99
CA GLN A 49 -61.38 -53.75 97.86
C GLN A 49 -61.59 -52.96 96.57
N MET A 50 -62.82 -52.51 96.29
CA MET A 50 -63.13 -51.65 95.15
C MET A 50 -62.41 -50.30 95.25
N PHE A 51 -62.40 -49.65 96.41
CA PHE A 51 -61.66 -48.39 96.60
C PHE A 51 -60.15 -48.56 96.45
N LEU A 52 -59.59 -49.68 96.93
CA LEU A 52 -58.19 -50.02 96.71
C LEU A 52 -57.87 -50.17 95.21
N ASN A 53 -58.73 -50.88 94.46
CA ASN A 53 -58.59 -51.00 93.02
C ASN A 53 -58.74 -49.66 92.29
N PHE A 54 -59.58 -48.74 92.76
CA PHE A 54 -59.66 -47.38 92.21
C PHE A 54 -58.39 -46.56 92.45
N ILE A 55 -57.74 -46.73 93.60
CA ILE A 55 -56.44 -46.11 93.90
C ILE A 55 -55.37 -46.68 92.95
N ASN A 56 -55.32 -48.00 92.79
CA ASN A 56 -54.41 -48.67 91.86
C ASN A 56 -54.64 -48.22 90.41
N LEU A 57 -55.90 -48.10 89.97
CA LEU A 57 -56.26 -47.59 88.64
C LEU A 57 -55.79 -46.13 88.45
N ARG A 58 -55.96 -45.27 89.46
CA ARG A 58 -55.47 -43.89 89.42
C ARG A 58 -53.96 -43.82 89.38
N GLN A 59 -53.27 -44.69 90.13
CA GLN A 59 -51.81 -44.78 90.14
C GLN A 59 -51.26 -45.26 88.79
N ALA A 60 -51.85 -46.32 88.22
CA ALA A 60 -51.53 -46.83 86.89
C ALA A 60 -51.74 -45.76 85.81
N ASN A 61 -52.87 -45.06 85.82
CA ASN A 61 -53.13 -43.95 84.88
C ASN A 61 -52.10 -42.84 85.00
N ARG A 62 -51.71 -42.45 86.23
CA ARG A 62 -50.65 -41.45 86.43
C ARG A 62 -49.30 -41.93 85.90
N ALA A 63 -48.95 -43.19 86.10
CA ALA A 63 -47.72 -43.78 85.60
C ALA A 63 -47.70 -43.82 84.06
N ILE A 64 -48.81 -44.18 83.42
CA ILE A 64 -48.95 -44.17 81.94
C ILE A 64 -48.78 -42.75 81.40
N LEU A 65 -49.47 -41.76 81.98
CA LEU A 65 -49.37 -40.37 81.53
C LEU A 65 -47.96 -39.79 81.74
N ALA A 66 -47.30 -40.13 82.84
CA ALA A 66 -45.92 -39.73 83.09
C ALA A 66 -44.94 -40.35 82.08
N GLU A 67 -45.14 -41.63 81.73
CA GLU A 67 -44.32 -42.29 80.72
C GLU A 67 -44.60 -41.77 79.31
N GLU A 68 -45.86 -41.45 78.98
CA GLU A 68 -46.22 -40.78 77.73
C GLU A 68 -45.51 -39.42 77.61
N GLU A 69 -45.54 -38.61 78.68
CA GLU A 69 -44.83 -37.33 78.73
C GLU A 69 -43.30 -37.51 78.61
N ARG A 70 -42.75 -38.55 79.25
CA ARG A 70 -41.32 -38.90 79.13
C ARG A 70 -40.93 -39.26 77.69
N VAL A 71 -41.69 -40.14 77.03
CA VAL A 71 -41.41 -40.54 75.64
C VAL A 71 -41.61 -39.37 74.69
N LYS A 72 -42.63 -38.53 74.91
CA LYS A 72 -42.88 -37.33 74.10
C LYS A 72 -41.73 -36.33 74.21
N THR A 73 -41.23 -36.08 75.42
CA THR A 73 -40.09 -35.17 75.63
C THR A 73 -38.79 -35.73 75.05
N GLU A 74 -38.51 -37.02 75.22
CA GLU A 74 -37.36 -37.70 74.62
C GLU A 74 -37.39 -37.65 73.08
N THR A 75 -38.57 -37.85 72.49
CA THR A 75 -38.77 -37.77 71.03
C THR A 75 -38.58 -36.34 70.52
N GLU A 76 -39.10 -35.33 71.23
CA GLU A 76 -38.95 -33.92 70.83
C GLU A 76 -37.49 -33.46 70.96
N LEU A 77 -36.79 -33.88 72.02
CA LEU A 77 -35.35 -33.63 72.17
C LEU A 77 -34.52 -34.28 71.06
N SER A 78 -34.91 -35.47 70.62
CA SER A 78 -34.24 -36.18 69.52
C SER A 78 -34.58 -35.59 68.14
N LYS A 79 -35.78 -35.01 67.98
CA LYS A 79 -36.23 -34.35 66.76
C LYS A 79 -35.52 -33.02 66.52
N SER A 80 -35.29 -32.22 67.56
CA SER A 80 -34.62 -30.92 67.45
C SER A 80 -33.28 -30.93 66.68
N PRO A 81 -32.31 -31.83 66.95
CA PRO A 81 -31.06 -31.90 66.18
C PRO A 81 -31.27 -32.41 64.75
N ILE A 82 -32.28 -33.25 64.49
CA ILE A 82 -32.65 -33.69 63.14
C ILE A 82 -33.17 -32.51 62.32
N ASP A 83 -34.04 -31.67 62.90
CA ASP A 83 -34.55 -30.48 62.22
C ASP A 83 -33.42 -29.47 61.94
N LEU A 84 -32.50 -29.28 62.89
CA LEU A 84 -31.33 -28.42 62.71
C LEU A 84 -30.43 -28.91 61.56
N THR A 85 -30.11 -30.21 61.55
CA THR A 85 -29.24 -30.80 60.50
C THR A 85 -29.93 -30.82 59.14
N SER A 86 -31.25 -31.04 59.10
CA SER A 86 -32.06 -30.93 57.88
C SER A 86 -32.04 -29.50 57.31
N LEU A 87 -32.14 -28.48 58.17
CA LEU A 87 -32.01 -27.08 57.75
C LEU A 87 -30.61 -26.77 57.20
N GLN A 88 -29.56 -27.27 57.86
CA GLN A 88 -28.18 -27.12 57.38
C GLN A 88 -27.98 -27.78 56.01
N LEU A 89 -28.52 -29.00 55.82
CA LEU A 89 -28.48 -29.69 54.54
C LEU A 89 -29.19 -28.88 53.44
N HIS A 90 -30.36 -28.32 53.75
CA HIS A 90 -31.11 -27.48 52.82
C HIS A 90 -30.32 -26.23 52.42
N ASN A 91 -29.71 -25.55 53.39
CA ASN A 91 -28.85 -24.39 53.13
C ASN A 91 -27.67 -24.76 52.19
N LEU A 92 -26.98 -25.87 52.46
CA LEU A 92 -25.88 -26.35 51.61
C LEU A 92 -26.36 -26.75 50.21
N MET A 93 -27.55 -27.35 50.09
CA MET A 93 -28.14 -27.66 48.79
C MET A 93 -28.44 -26.41 47.97
N TYR A 94 -28.96 -25.36 48.62
CA TYR A 94 -29.15 -24.06 47.98
C TYR A 94 -27.83 -23.45 47.51
N GLU A 95 -26.80 -23.48 48.36
CA GLU A 95 -25.48 -22.95 48.03
C GLU A 95 -24.85 -23.71 46.85
N LYS A 96 -24.93 -25.05 46.86
CA LYS A 96 -24.51 -25.89 45.73
C LYS A 96 -25.26 -25.53 44.45
N SER A 97 -26.59 -25.40 44.51
CA SER A 97 -27.39 -25.02 43.34
C SER A 97 -26.99 -23.65 42.80
N HIS A 98 -26.74 -22.68 43.70
CA HIS A 98 -26.27 -21.36 43.34
C HIS A 98 -24.91 -21.40 42.63
N TYR A 99 -23.91 -22.09 43.19
CA TYR A 99 -22.60 -22.21 42.54
C TYR A 99 -22.65 -22.98 41.22
N LEU A 100 -23.50 -24.00 41.12
CA LEU A 100 -23.71 -24.70 39.86
C LEU A 100 -24.30 -23.76 38.81
N LYS A 101 -25.31 -22.96 39.15
CA LYS A 101 -25.86 -21.94 38.25
C LYS A 101 -24.81 -20.91 37.84
N ALA A 102 -24.01 -20.41 38.79
CA ALA A 102 -22.94 -19.46 38.51
C ALA A 102 -21.85 -20.06 37.59
N THR A 103 -21.48 -21.32 37.83
CA THR A 103 -20.48 -22.04 37.01
C THR A 103 -21.02 -22.30 35.61
N THR A 104 -22.27 -22.74 35.49
CA THR A 104 -22.92 -22.97 34.20
C THR A 104 -23.03 -21.65 33.42
N SER A 105 -23.49 -20.57 34.07
CA SER A 105 -23.54 -19.24 33.46
C SER A 105 -22.16 -18.77 32.98
N SER A 106 -21.11 -19.00 33.76
CA SER A 106 -19.73 -18.66 33.38
C SER A 106 -19.21 -19.52 32.23
N ARG A 107 -19.62 -20.80 32.13
CA ARG A 107 -19.24 -21.70 31.03
C ARG A 107 -20.03 -21.46 29.74
N GLU A 108 -21.28 -21.03 29.87
CA GLU A 108 -22.16 -20.66 28.77
C GLU A 108 -21.76 -19.33 28.13
N PHE A 109 -20.86 -18.57 28.77
CA PHE A 109 -20.25 -17.40 28.18
C PHE A 109 -19.49 -17.79 26.90
N LYS A 110 -20.14 -17.60 25.76
CA LYS A 110 -19.55 -17.76 24.44
C LYS A 110 -18.98 -16.42 24.00
N SER A 111 -17.65 -16.29 24.11
CA SER A 111 -16.95 -15.21 23.44
C SER A 111 -16.92 -15.44 21.92
N LYS A 112 -16.47 -14.45 21.14
CA LYS A 112 -16.25 -14.63 19.69
C LYS A 112 -15.18 -15.69 19.37
N TYR A 113 -14.32 -16.02 20.32
CA TYR A 113 -13.37 -17.14 20.25
C TYR A 113 -14.11 -18.47 20.53
N PRO A 114 -13.88 -19.56 19.77
CA PRO A 114 -12.76 -19.81 18.85
C PRO A 114 -13.00 -19.47 17.36
N ASN A 115 -14.16 -18.92 16.99
CA ASN A 115 -14.53 -18.67 15.59
C ASN A 115 -13.88 -17.40 14.99
N ILE A 116 -12.66 -17.08 15.41
CA ILE A 116 -11.92 -15.93 14.88
C ILE A 116 -11.03 -16.44 13.76
N ASP A 117 -11.28 -15.96 12.54
CA ASP A 117 -10.40 -16.22 11.40
C ASP A 117 -9.07 -15.50 11.64
N LEU A 118 -8.06 -16.28 11.99
CA LEU A 118 -6.70 -15.83 12.22
C LEU A 118 -5.77 -16.38 11.15
N ILE A 119 -4.71 -15.64 10.88
CA ILE A 119 -3.59 -16.11 10.04
C ILE A 119 -3.11 -17.47 10.53
N SER A 120 -2.88 -18.40 9.60
CA SER A 120 -2.41 -19.75 9.92
C SER A 120 -1.13 -19.72 10.75
N GLU A 121 -0.88 -20.76 11.55
CA GLU A 121 0.35 -20.81 12.38
C GLU A 121 1.60 -20.79 11.51
N GLN A 122 1.56 -21.48 10.37
CA GLN A 122 2.66 -21.53 9.40
C GLN A 122 2.98 -20.14 8.86
N ASP A 123 1.96 -19.39 8.44
CA ASP A 123 2.15 -18.03 7.92
C ASP A 123 2.63 -17.06 9.01
N PHE A 124 2.15 -17.21 10.24
CA PHE A 124 2.66 -16.45 11.38
C PHE A 124 4.15 -16.72 11.61
N PHE A 125 4.60 -17.98 11.61
CA PHE A 125 6.02 -18.28 11.79
C PHE A 125 6.88 -17.80 10.62
N ASN A 126 6.35 -17.74 9.40
CA ASN A 126 7.10 -17.26 8.24
C ASN A 126 7.17 -15.73 8.16
N GLN A 127 6.07 -15.03 8.48
CA GLN A 127 5.92 -13.60 8.20
C GLN A 127 6.09 -12.71 9.44
N ALA A 128 5.92 -13.25 10.66
CA ALA A 128 5.97 -12.41 11.86
C ALA A 128 7.41 -11.95 12.19
N PRO A 129 7.61 -10.66 12.52
CA PRO A 129 8.87 -10.14 13.01
C PRO A 129 9.33 -10.86 14.29
N GLU A 130 10.64 -11.02 14.45
CA GLU A 130 11.22 -11.68 15.64
C GLU A 130 10.83 -10.98 16.94
N ALA A 131 10.70 -9.66 16.94
CA ALA A 131 10.26 -8.88 18.11
C ALA A 131 8.89 -9.31 18.67
N ILE A 132 7.97 -9.76 17.80
CA ILE A 132 6.65 -10.25 18.21
C ILE A 132 6.72 -11.73 18.60
N LYS A 133 7.60 -12.52 17.97
CA LYS A 133 7.79 -13.94 18.28
C LYS A 133 8.46 -14.17 19.64
N SER A 134 9.43 -13.32 20.00
CA SER A 134 10.23 -13.44 21.22
C SER A 134 9.51 -12.98 22.49
N GLN A 135 8.38 -12.31 22.37
CA GLN A 135 7.69 -11.71 23.52
C GLN A 135 6.79 -12.72 24.23
N THR A 136 7.16 -13.15 25.45
CA THR A 136 6.31 -14.03 26.26
C THR A 136 5.20 -13.22 26.93
N LEU A 137 3.95 -13.51 26.59
CA LEU A 137 2.74 -12.83 27.07
C LEU A 137 1.94 -13.66 28.08
N SER A 138 2.08 -14.99 28.06
CA SER A 138 1.41 -15.91 28.99
C SER A 138 2.30 -17.08 29.40
N ASN A 139 1.96 -17.70 30.54
CA ASN A 139 2.60 -18.91 31.05
C ASN A 139 2.14 -20.19 30.30
N ASP A 140 0.95 -20.15 29.69
CA ASP A 140 0.42 -21.25 28.87
C ASP A 140 0.88 -21.07 27.42
N THR A 141 1.56 -22.08 26.86
CA THR A 141 2.14 -22.07 25.52
C THR A 141 1.11 -21.89 24.41
N SER A 142 -0.08 -22.50 24.55
CA SER A 142 -1.16 -22.39 23.56
C SER A 142 -1.77 -20.98 23.58
N HIS A 143 -2.05 -20.47 24.78
CA HIS A 143 -2.57 -19.11 24.95
C HIS A 143 -1.56 -18.05 24.50
N ASP A 144 -0.28 -18.23 24.81
CA ASP A 144 0.80 -17.34 24.41
C ASP A 144 0.93 -17.25 22.88
N LEU A 145 0.90 -18.41 22.18
CA LEU A 145 0.92 -18.45 20.73
C LEU A 145 -0.28 -17.71 20.12
N MET A 146 -1.47 -17.88 20.68
CA MET A 146 -2.68 -17.19 20.26
C MET A 146 -2.56 -15.66 20.42
N LEU A 147 -2.05 -15.20 21.56
CA LEU A 147 -1.83 -13.77 21.81
C LEU A 147 -0.79 -13.16 20.86
N LYS A 148 0.29 -13.90 20.56
CA LYS A 148 1.31 -13.48 19.59
C LYS A 148 0.72 -13.35 18.18
N ARG A 149 -0.10 -14.31 17.75
CA ARG A 149 -0.82 -14.27 16.47
C ARG A 149 -1.75 -13.06 16.37
N LEU A 150 -2.54 -12.80 17.42
CA LEU A 150 -3.41 -11.63 17.50
C LEU A 150 -2.65 -10.30 17.43
N ASN A 151 -1.53 -10.19 18.14
CA ASN A 151 -0.70 -8.99 18.11
C ASN A 151 -0.06 -8.76 16.74
N PHE A 152 0.41 -9.83 16.09
CA PHE A 152 0.94 -9.73 14.73
C PHE A 152 -0.12 -9.25 13.73
N GLU A 153 -1.33 -9.82 13.78
CA GLU A 153 -2.40 -9.40 12.89
C GLU A 153 -2.86 -7.97 13.18
N LEU A 154 -2.90 -7.56 14.45
CA LEU A 154 -3.17 -6.17 14.82
C LEU A 154 -2.12 -5.22 14.25
N HIS A 155 -0.84 -5.59 14.34
CA HIS A 155 0.26 -4.82 13.77
C HIS A 155 0.11 -4.72 12.24
N GLN A 156 -0.14 -5.84 11.56
CA GLN A 156 -0.34 -5.88 10.11
C GLN A 156 -1.53 -5.00 9.68
N ARG A 157 -2.67 -5.09 10.37
CA ARG A 157 -3.85 -4.27 10.07
C ARG A 157 -3.57 -2.78 10.27
N LYS A 158 -2.81 -2.39 11.30
CA LYS A 158 -2.41 -0.99 11.50
C LYS A 158 -1.54 -0.47 10.35
N GLU A 159 -0.53 -1.24 9.93
CA GLU A 159 0.33 -0.85 8.82
C GLU A 159 -0.45 -0.76 7.50
N LEU A 160 -1.37 -1.70 7.23
CA LEU A 160 -2.25 -1.65 6.08
C LEU A 160 -3.17 -0.43 6.09
N CYS A 161 -3.70 -0.04 7.26
CA CYS A 161 -4.50 1.18 7.40
C CYS A 161 -3.69 2.45 7.09
N LYS A 162 -2.43 2.53 7.54
CA LYS A 162 -1.52 3.65 7.22
C LYS A 162 -1.27 3.72 5.71
N LEU A 163 -0.87 2.61 5.11
CA LEU A 163 -0.61 2.52 3.67
C LEU A 163 -1.85 2.90 2.86
N ARG A 164 -3.02 2.45 3.28
CA ARG A 164 -4.29 2.82 2.63
C ARG A 164 -4.53 4.33 2.69
N ALA A 165 -4.31 4.97 3.84
CA ALA A 165 -4.49 6.41 4.00
C ALA A 165 -3.52 7.19 3.10
N GLU A 166 -2.26 6.78 3.03
CA GLU A 166 -1.24 7.37 2.14
C GLU A 166 -1.64 7.23 0.66
N LEU A 167 -2.09 6.04 0.24
CA LEU A 167 -2.53 5.80 -1.13
C LEU A 167 -3.80 6.59 -1.48
N GLU A 168 -4.75 6.72 -0.56
CA GLU A 168 -5.94 7.55 -0.75
C GLU A 168 -5.58 9.03 -0.89
N GLN A 169 -4.63 9.54 -0.10
CA GLN A 169 -4.11 10.90 -0.24
C GLN A 169 -3.42 11.11 -1.60
N ARG A 170 -2.52 10.20 -2.00
CA ARG A 170 -1.83 10.27 -3.30
C ARG A 170 -2.81 10.24 -4.46
N LYS A 171 -3.83 9.38 -4.39
CA LYS A 171 -4.91 9.35 -5.38
C LYS A 171 -5.63 10.69 -5.47
N LYS A 172 -5.93 11.34 -4.34
CA LYS A 172 -6.59 12.64 -4.32
C LYS A 172 -5.73 13.72 -4.98
N CYS A 173 -4.44 13.81 -4.62
CA CYS A 173 -3.51 14.76 -5.24
C CYS A 173 -3.39 14.58 -6.75
N LEU A 174 -3.29 13.32 -7.23
CA LEU A 174 -3.23 13.02 -8.65
C LEU A 174 -4.51 13.40 -9.39
N LEU A 175 -5.68 13.21 -8.78
CA LEU A 175 -6.96 13.63 -9.35
C LEU A 175 -7.05 15.16 -9.47
N GLU A 176 -6.58 15.90 -8.47
CA GLU A 176 -6.51 17.36 -8.49
C GLU A 176 -5.56 17.87 -9.59
N ALA A 177 -4.34 17.33 -9.66
CA ALA A 177 -3.38 17.66 -10.71
C ALA A 177 -3.90 17.36 -12.12
N ASN A 178 -4.59 16.23 -12.31
CA ASN A 178 -5.21 15.91 -13.60
C ASN A 178 -6.36 16.88 -13.92
N ALA A 179 -7.17 17.27 -12.94
CA ALA A 179 -8.21 18.27 -13.14
C ALA A 179 -7.63 19.63 -13.54
N GLU A 180 -6.52 20.05 -12.95
CA GLU A 180 -5.80 21.28 -13.33
C GLU A 180 -5.24 21.21 -14.75
N ARG A 181 -4.58 20.10 -15.11
CA ARG A 181 -4.08 19.89 -16.48
C ARG A 181 -5.23 19.89 -17.50
N ASN A 182 -6.37 19.29 -17.18
CA ASN A 182 -7.54 19.32 -18.05
C ASN A 182 -8.14 20.73 -18.19
N LYS A 183 -8.15 21.53 -17.11
CA LYS A 183 -8.52 22.96 -17.19
C LYS A 183 -7.56 23.74 -18.08
N PHE A 184 -6.25 23.52 -17.96
CA PHE A 184 -5.26 24.13 -18.83
C PHE A 184 -5.48 23.72 -20.30
N LEU A 185 -5.56 22.42 -20.58
CA LEU A 185 -5.78 21.90 -21.93
C LEU A 185 -7.10 22.36 -22.56
N SER A 186 -8.17 22.52 -21.78
CA SER A 186 -9.44 23.06 -22.28
C SER A 186 -9.41 24.57 -22.53
N SER A 187 -8.56 25.32 -21.81
CA SER A 187 -8.34 26.76 -22.04
C SER A 187 -7.43 27.05 -23.24
N LEU A 188 -6.51 26.14 -23.58
CA LEU A 188 -5.52 26.30 -24.64
C LEU A 188 -6.13 26.64 -26.01
N PRO A 189 -7.21 26.00 -26.50
CA PRO A 189 -7.86 26.37 -27.76
C PRO A 189 -8.37 27.81 -27.78
N LEU A 190 -8.84 28.34 -26.64
CA LEU A 190 -9.29 29.73 -26.56
C LEU A 190 -8.11 30.69 -26.65
N HIS A 191 -7.02 30.42 -25.91
CA HIS A 191 -5.80 31.23 -25.98
C HIS A 191 -5.19 31.21 -27.38
N LEU A 192 -5.10 30.05 -28.03
CA LEU A 192 -4.59 29.91 -29.39
C LEU A 192 -5.47 30.63 -30.42
N LYS A 193 -6.79 30.60 -30.27
CA LYS A 193 -7.70 31.39 -31.12
C LYS A 193 -7.49 32.89 -30.96
N SER A 194 -7.33 33.36 -29.72
CA SER A 194 -7.04 34.78 -29.44
C SER A 194 -5.70 35.20 -30.02
N LEU A 195 -4.65 34.39 -29.86
CA LEU A 195 -3.34 34.64 -30.45
C LEU A 195 -3.41 34.69 -31.97
N LYS A 196 -4.08 33.71 -32.60
CA LYS A 196 -4.30 33.69 -34.06
C LYS A 196 -5.02 34.96 -34.55
N LYS A 197 -6.01 35.45 -33.80
CA LYS A 197 -6.72 36.69 -34.14
C LYS A 197 -5.81 37.91 -34.01
N ALA A 198 -4.96 37.96 -33.00
CA ALA A 198 -4.01 39.04 -32.77
C ALA A 198 -2.88 39.05 -33.82
N SER A 199 -2.45 37.89 -34.32
CA SER A 199 -1.38 37.78 -35.32
C SER A 199 -1.85 38.06 -36.76
N LEU A 200 -3.16 37.97 -37.03
CA LEU A 200 -3.73 38.10 -38.37
C LEU A 200 -3.41 39.44 -39.08
N PRO A 201 -3.48 40.62 -38.42
CA PRO A 201 -3.17 41.89 -39.07
C PRO A 201 -1.71 41.98 -39.53
N VAL A 202 -0.78 41.48 -38.72
CA VAL A 202 0.66 41.43 -39.03
C VAL A 202 0.91 40.43 -40.17
N GLN A 203 0.26 39.27 -40.14
CA GLN A 203 0.35 38.28 -41.21
C GLN A 203 -0.10 38.83 -42.56
N ASN A 204 -1.19 39.60 -42.58
CA ASN A 204 -1.71 40.25 -43.79
C ASN A 204 -0.78 41.34 -44.31
N GLN A 205 -0.12 42.12 -43.43
CA GLN A 205 0.85 43.14 -43.83
C GLN A 205 2.13 42.54 -44.40
N LEU A 206 2.59 41.43 -43.84
CA LEU A 206 3.81 40.74 -44.26
C LEU A 206 3.59 39.74 -45.41
N SER A 207 2.35 39.58 -45.90
CA SER A 207 1.98 38.63 -46.96
C SER A 207 2.51 37.20 -46.73
N LEU A 208 2.56 36.76 -45.45
CA LEU A 208 3.12 35.46 -45.11
C LEU A 208 2.21 34.34 -45.66
N PRO A 209 2.77 33.29 -46.29
CA PRO A 209 1.98 32.19 -46.83
C PRO A 209 1.15 31.51 -45.73
N ASP A 210 -0.04 31.01 -46.10
CA ASP A 210 -0.92 30.29 -45.20
C ASP A 210 -0.19 29.09 -44.56
N PRO A 211 -0.22 28.92 -43.22
CA PRO A 211 0.45 27.80 -42.55
C PRO A 211 -0.10 26.42 -42.97
N LYS A 212 -1.27 26.38 -43.64
CA LYS A 212 -1.87 25.17 -44.21
C LYS A 212 -1.17 24.68 -45.48
N LYS A 213 -0.35 25.51 -46.13
CA LYS A 213 0.41 25.14 -47.34
C LYS A 213 1.74 24.47 -47.01
N LEU A 214 2.20 24.60 -45.77
CA LEU A 214 3.39 23.92 -45.28
C LEU A 214 3.00 22.49 -44.91
N LYS A 215 3.04 21.60 -45.90
CA LYS A 215 3.07 20.15 -45.66
C LYS A 215 4.43 19.83 -45.02
N TYR A 216 4.60 20.19 -43.76
CA TYR A 216 5.75 19.77 -43.00
C TYR A 216 5.75 18.23 -42.97
N HIS A 217 6.89 17.63 -43.30
CA HIS A 217 7.05 16.18 -43.24
C HIS A 217 6.71 15.73 -41.81
N ALA A 218 5.81 14.76 -41.64
CA ALA A 218 5.42 14.23 -40.32
C ALA A 218 6.63 13.74 -39.48
N LEU A 219 7.76 13.46 -40.15
CA LEU A 219 9.03 13.11 -39.53
C LEU A 219 9.76 14.32 -38.91
N ALA A 220 9.56 15.53 -39.45
CA ALA A 220 10.19 16.74 -38.95
C ALA A 220 9.65 17.14 -37.56
N GLU A 221 8.40 16.81 -37.23
CA GLU A 221 7.82 17.04 -35.90
C GLU A 221 8.51 16.22 -34.80
N LEU A 222 9.17 15.13 -35.17
CA LEU A 222 9.86 14.22 -34.25
C LEU A 222 11.38 14.50 -34.20
N LEU A 223 11.86 15.55 -34.87
CA LEU A 223 13.27 15.93 -34.83
C LEU A 223 13.65 16.55 -33.47
N PRO A 224 14.88 16.31 -32.97
CA PRO A 224 15.44 17.05 -31.86
C PRO A 224 15.47 18.55 -32.15
N PRO A 225 15.32 19.43 -31.14
CA PRO A 225 15.30 20.88 -31.35
C PRO A 225 16.47 21.41 -32.19
N PRO A 226 17.74 20.97 -31.98
CA PRO A 226 18.86 21.45 -32.80
C PRO A 226 18.74 21.06 -34.28
N LEU A 227 18.31 19.82 -34.59
CA LEU A 227 18.09 19.39 -35.97
C LEU A 227 16.89 20.10 -36.58
N TYR A 228 15.82 20.31 -35.82
CA TYR A 228 14.65 21.06 -36.30
C TYR A 228 15.02 22.49 -36.70
N VAL A 229 15.90 23.16 -35.93
CA VAL A 229 16.41 24.49 -36.30
C VAL A 229 17.18 24.45 -37.61
N ILE A 230 18.08 23.48 -37.81
CA ILE A 230 18.80 23.30 -39.09
C ILE A 230 17.81 23.10 -40.24
N TYR A 231 16.88 22.17 -40.09
CA TYR A 231 15.84 21.90 -41.08
C TYR A 231 15.06 23.17 -41.43
N SER A 232 14.62 23.94 -40.43
CA SER A 232 13.86 25.17 -40.66
C SER A 232 14.66 26.25 -41.39
N LYS A 233 15.96 26.40 -41.07
CA LYS A 233 16.85 27.39 -41.70
C LYS A 233 17.12 27.05 -43.16
N PHE A 234 17.46 25.80 -43.48
CA PHE A 234 17.69 25.39 -44.87
C PHE A 234 16.41 25.39 -45.70
N MET A 235 15.27 24.97 -45.12
CA MET A 235 13.97 25.07 -45.80
C MET A 235 13.60 26.53 -46.11
N ALA A 236 13.82 27.43 -45.15
CA ALA A 236 13.57 28.86 -45.35
C ALA A 236 14.49 29.44 -46.44
N GLN A 237 15.77 29.06 -46.46
CA GLN A 237 16.70 29.50 -47.50
C GLN A 237 16.30 29.01 -48.89
N LYS A 238 15.93 27.73 -49.01
CA LYS A 238 15.42 27.14 -50.25
C LYS A 238 14.19 27.88 -50.77
N GLU A 239 13.23 28.18 -49.90
CA GLU A 239 11.99 28.86 -50.30
C GLU A 239 12.20 30.34 -50.62
N ALA A 240 13.06 31.03 -49.85
CA ALA A 240 13.28 32.47 -50.02
C ALA A 240 14.15 32.82 -51.24
N PHE A 241 15.09 31.96 -51.61
CA PHE A 241 16.09 32.24 -52.65
C PHE A 241 16.07 31.23 -53.82
N GLU A 242 15.14 30.27 -53.81
CA GLU A 242 15.05 29.19 -54.80
C GLU A 242 16.38 28.45 -54.99
N GLU A 243 17.16 28.30 -53.91
CA GLU A 243 18.46 27.65 -53.96
C GLU A 243 18.34 26.17 -54.35
N ASN A 244 19.28 25.69 -55.18
CA ASN A 244 19.34 24.32 -55.66
C ASN A 244 19.77 23.35 -54.55
N ILE A 245 18.86 23.08 -53.61
CA ILE A 245 19.07 22.25 -52.42
C ILE A 245 17.80 21.43 -52.13
N ASP A 246 17.97 20.15 -51.82
CA ASP A 246 16.89 19.31 -51.26
C ASP A 246 17.23 18.86 -49.84
N ILE A 247 16.22 18.79 -48.97
CA ILE A 247 16.37 18.42 -47.57
C ILE A 247 15.41 17.27 -47.30
N GLU A 248 15.94 16.15 -46.82
CA GLU A 248 15.17 14.96 -46.48
C GLU A 248 15.42 14.56 -45.02
N VAL A 249 14.35 14.14 -44.33
CA VAL A 249 14.45 13.56 -42.98
C VAL A 249 14.48 12.05 -43.11
N SER A 250 15.61 11.43 -42.78
CA SER A 250 15.80 9.98 -42.87
C SER A 250 15.92 9.34 -41.49
N GLY A 251 15.23 8.22 -41.27
CA GLY A 251 15.29 7.47 -40.03
C GLY A 251 14.05 6.64 -39.71
N SER A 252 14.08 5.97 -38.55
CA SER A 252 12.98 5.11 -38.08
C SER A 252 11.93 5.91 -37.31
N LEU A 253 10.71 5.99 -37.86
CA LEU A 253 9.58 6.67 -37.22
C LEU A 253 9.21 6.03 -35.86
N LYS A 254 9.28 4.69 -35.77
CA LYS A 254 8.93 3.97 -34.53
C LYS A 254 9.90 4.29 -33.41
N ASP A 255 11.20 4.34 -33.72
CA ASP A 255 12.24 4.61 -32.72
C ASP A 255 12.19 6.07 -32.28
N ALA A 256 11.95 7.00 -33.21
CA ALA A 256 11.77 8.42 -32.91
C ALA A 256 10.55 8.69 -32.00
N GLN A 257 9.42 8.03 -32.25
CA GLN A 257 8.24 8.12 -31.38
C GLN A 257 8.50 7.53 -29.99
N SER A 258 9.21 6.40 -29.92
CA SER A 258 9.58 5.79 -28.64
C SER A 258 10.47 6.71 -27.82
N TYR A 259 11.43 7.37 -28.47
CA TYR A 259 12.31 8.35 -27.85
C TYR A 259 11.53 9.57 -27.33
N ALA A 260 10.61 10.13 -28.14
CA ALA A 260 9.78 11.25 -27.73
C ALA A 260 8.93 10.94 -26.48
N ARG A 261 8.41 9.71 -26.36
CA ARG A 261 7.69 9.24 -25.16
C ARG A 261 8.60 9.16 -23.95
N ILE A 262 9.79 8.56 -24.10
CA ILE A 262 10.77 8.42 -23.01
C ILE A 262 11.23 9.80 -22.53
N GLN A 263 11.46 10.75 -23.43
CA GLN A 263 11.87 12.11 -23.08
C GLN A 263 10.76 12.87 -22.33
N ALA A 264 9.49 12.66 -22.69
CA ALA A 264 8.34 13.22 -21.98
C ALA A 264 8.19 12.65 -20.56
N GLU A 265 8.65 11.42 -20.33
CA GLU A 265 8.67 10.78 -19.00
C GLU A 265 9.87 11.22 -18.14
N GLN A 266 10.99 11.61 -18.75
CA GLN A 266 12.25 11.96 -18.04
C GLN A 266 12.41 13.44 -17.67
N ASN A 267 11.66 14.37 -18.29
CA ASN A 267 11.73 15.80 -17.96
C ASN A 267 10.90 16.14 -16.70
N PRO A 268 11.52 16.44 -15.54
CA PRO A 268 10.78 16.67 -14.30
C PRO A 268 10.11 18.06 -14.26
N GLU A 269 10.50 19.02 -15.11
CA GLU A 269 9.82 20.32 -15.18
C GLU A 269 8.45 20.26 -15.88
N SER A 270 8.08 19.09 -16.42
CA SER A 270 6.71 18.76 -16.83
C SER A 270 5.97 17.86 -15.81
N SER A 271 6.66 17.46 -14.73
CA SER A 271 6.15 16.62 -13.66
C SER A 271 6.72 17.07 -12.31
N SER A 272 6.11 18.09 -11.71
CA SER A 272 6.43 18.42 -10.32
C SER A 272 5.97 17.28 -9.40
N ASP A 273 7.00 16.68 -8.79
CA ASP A 273 7.09 15.88 -7.57
C ASP A 273 6.42 14.51 -7.47
N ASP A 274 7.24 13.46 -7.57
CA ASP A 274 7.02 12.21 -6.84
C ASP A 274 8.33 11.40 -6.65
N GLU A 275 9.00 11.59 -5.50
CA GLU A 275 9.99 10.64 -4.96
C GLU A 275 9.25 9.71 -3.97
N GLY A 276 9.16 8.43 -4.32
CA GLY A 276 8.56 7.40 -3.46
C GLY A 276 8.43 6.03 -4.15
N LYS A 277 9.57 5.35 -4.30
CA LYS A 277 9.81 3.99 -4.84
C LYS A 277 8.73 2.99 -4.35
N THR A 278 8.19 2.06 -5.15
CA THR A 278 8.89 0.89 -5.72
C THR A 278 7.90 0.07 -6.56
N GLN A 279 8.26 -0.30 -7.79
CA GLN A 279 8.26 -1.70 -8.22
C GLN A 279 9.07 -1.82 -9.52
N ARG A 280 10.26 -2.41 -9.36
CA ARG A 280 11.19 -2.75 -10.42
C ARG A 280 10.55 -3.78 -11.36
N LYS A 281 9.91 -3.34 -12.44
CA LYS A 281 9.80 -4.16 -13.63
C LYS A 281 11.10 -4.01 -14.40
N ARG A 282 11.96 -5.03 -14.29
CA ARG A 282 13.16 -5.17 -15.13
C ARG A 282 12.73 -5.02 -16.60
N PRO A 283 13.24 -4.03 -17.36
CA PRO A 283 13.13 -4.11 -18.80
C PRO A 283 13.96 -5.30 -19.26
N LYS A 284 13.34 -6.13 -20.10
CA LYS A 284 13.93 -7.28 -20.75
C LYS A 284 15.19 -6.80 -21.47
N LYS A 285 16.33 -7.36 -21.09
CA LYS A 285 17.64 -7.10 -21.70
C LYS A 285 17.59 -7.65 -23.12
N GLU A 286 17.17 -6.82 -24.07
CA GLU A 286 17.47 -7.04 -25.49
C GLU A 286 18.92 -6.61 -25.68
N SER A 287 19.76 -7.61 -25.87
CA SER A 287 21.14 -7.49 -26.29
C SER A 287 21.19 -6.95 -27.71
N SER A 288 21.50 -5.68 -27.87
CA SER A 288 22.16 -5.17 -29.07
C SER A 288 23.25 -4.18 -28.69
N ASP A 289 24.49 -4.61 -28.91
CA ASP A 289 25.74 -3.87 -29.08
C ASP A 289 26.01 -2.66 -28.16
N GLU A 290 26.68 -2.95 -27.03
CA GLU A 290 27.36 -2.01 -26.14
C GLU A 290 28.64 -1.38 -26.79
N ALA A 291 28.52 -0.84 -28.01
CA ALA A 291 29.60 -0.10 -28.68
C ALA A 291 29.36 1.43 -28.79
N GLY A 292 28.15 1.91 -28.46
CA GLY A 292 27.74 3.31 -28.67
C GLY A 292 27.42 4.09 -27.39
N GLY A 293 28.08 3.79 -26.27
CA GLY A 293 27.71 4.27 -24.93
C GLY A 293 27.59 5.80 -24.81
N LEU A 294 28.59 6.55 -25.29
CA LEU A 294 28.63 8.03 -25.24
C LEU A 294 28.06 8.68 -26.52
N PHE A 295 28.32 8.04 -27.67
CA PHE A 295 27.97 8.54 -29.00
C PHE A 295 26.62 8.02 -29.52
N ARG A 296 25.61 7.96 -28.64
CA ARG A 296 24.26 7.52 -29.03
C ARG A 296 23.63 8.58 -29.94
N VAL A 297 23.47 8.23 -31.22
CA VAL A 297 22.84 9.07 -32.23
C VAL A 297 21.32 9.01 -32.09
N HIS A 298 20.64 10.12 -32.40
CA HIS A 298 19.19 10.17 -32.53
C HIS A 298 18.71 9.30 -33.72
N PRO A 299 17.58 8.58 -33.61
CA PRO A 299 17.06 7.72 -34.68
C PRO A 299 16.65 8.44 -35.98
N LEU A 300 16.52 9.78 -35.94
CA LEU A 300 16.30 10.62 -37.12
C LEU A 300 17.55 11.45 -37.41
N THR A 301 17.87 11.53 -38.70
CA THR A 301 18.99 12.27 -39.28
C THR A 301 18.47 13.18 -40.39
N LEU A 302 19.19 14.28 -40.66
CA LEU A 302 18.88 15.16 -41.77
C LEU A 302 19.86 14.92 -42.91
N ILE A 303 19.33 14.80 -44.11
CA ILE A 303 20.10 14.60 -45.32
C ILE A 303 19.90 15.84 -46.20
N LEU A 304 21.00 16.52 -46.52
CA LEU A 304 21.02 17.72 -47.35
C LEU A 304 21.70 17.40 -48.68
N HIS A 305 20.93 17.49 -49.76
CA HIS A 305 21.41 17.37 -51.13
C HIS A 305 21.76 18.76 -51.65
N ILE A 306 23.02 18.96 -52.03
CA ILE A 306 23.50 20.22 -52.61
C ILE A 306 23.78 19.97 -54.10
N TYR A 307 23.19 20.76 -54.98
CA TYR A 307 23.44 20.72 -56.43
C TYR A 307 24.25 21.93 -56.91
N ASP A 308 24.76 21.85 -58.13
CA ASP A 308 25.50 22.95 -58.77
C ASP A 308 24.57 24.10 -59.17
N ASP A 309 25.12 25.32 -59.15
CA ASP A 309 24.43 26.56 -59.51
C ASP A 309 24.45 26.83 -61.02
N GLU A 310 25.35 26.18 -61.79
CA GLU A 310 25.66 26.54 -63.19
C GLU A 310 24.77 25.85 -64.25
N THR A 311 23.93 24.88 -63.89
CA THR A 311 23.05 24.19 -64.88
C THR A 311 21.58 24.11 -64.44
N PRO A 312 20.62 24.42 -65.31
CA PRO A 312 19.19 24.50 -64.97
C PRO A 312 18.46 23.14 -64.84
N ASP A 313 19.18 22.01 -64.83
CA ASP A 313 18.59 20.67 -64.69
C ASP A 313 18.98 20.03 -63.34
N PRO A 314 18.06 19.94 -62.35
CA PRO A 314 18.39 19.63 -60.96
C PRO A 314 18.81 18.18 -60.69
N LYS A 315 18.75 17.29 -61.69
CA LYS A 315 19.09 15.87 -61.51
C LYS A 315 20.45 15.47 -62.07
N SER A 316 21.14 16.37 -62.74
CA SER A 316 22.25 15.96 -63.60
C SER A 316 23.64 16.14 -62.99
N HIS A 317 23.83 16.90 -61.89
CA HIS A 317 25.10 16.89 -61.12
C HIS A 317 24.88 17.23 -59.62
N GLN A 318 24.50 16.24 -58.80
CA GLN A 318 24.52 16.38 -57.34
C GLN A 318 25.96 16.52 -56.85
N LEU A 319 26.28 17.64 -56.19
CA LEU A 319 27.66 17.96 -55.79
C LEU A 319 28.06 17.29 -54.47
N LEU A 320 27.15 17.29 -53.50
CA LEU A 320 27.44 16.79 -52.16
C LEU A 320 26.18 16.33 -51.44
N LEU A 321 26.32 15.28 -50.62
CA LEU A 321 25.30 14.80 -49.71
C LEU A 321 25.80 14.93 -48.27
N LEU A 322 25.21 15.85 -47.50
CA LEU A 322 25.57 16.04 -46.10
C LEU A 322 24.57 15.37 -45.19
N LYS A 323 25.08 14.56 -44.27
CA LYS A 323 24.30 13.89 -43.23
C LYS A 323 24.53 14.56 -41.89
N PHE A 324 23.49 15.14 -41.31
CA PHE A 324 23.49 15.68 -39.96
C PHE A 324 22.91 14.67 -38.98
N GLU A 325 23.70 14.36 -37.97
CA GLU A 325 23.40 13.44 -36.88
C GLU A 325 23.39 14.21 -35.56
N TYR A 326 22.50 13.84 -34.63
CA TYR A 326 22.47 14.46 -33.31
C TYR A 326 22.85 13.46 -32.22
N LEU A 327 23.85 13.80 -31.42
CA LEU A 327 24.32 12.98 -30.31
C LEU A 327 23.57 13.34 -29.03
N LEU A 328 22.73 12.41 -28.57
CA LEU A 328 21.78 12.65 -27.48
C LEU A 328 22.46 12.99 -26.15
N LYS A 329 23.55 12.29 -25.82
CA LYS A 329 24.26 12.46 -24.55
C LYS A 329 25.23 13.63 -24.55
N LEU A 330 25.76 13.98 -25.72
CA LEU A 330 26.76 15.03 -25.87
C LEU A 330 26.16 16.39 -26.26
N ASN A 331 24.86 16.43 -26.58
CA ASN A 331 24.14 17.59 -27.07
C ASN A 331 24.91 18.30 -28.21
N ALA A 332 25.34 17.51 -29.19
CA ALA A 332 26.18 17.98 -30.29
C ALA A 332 25.63 17.48 -31.62
N VAL A 333 25.61 18.36 -32.62
CA VAL A 333 25.29 18.00 -34.01
C VAL A 333 26.57 17.60 -34.73
N CYS A 334 26.62 16.43 -35.33
CA CYS A 334 27.73 15.98 -36.14
C CYS A 334 27.33 16.00 -37.61
N VAL A 335 28.27 16.39 -38.48
CA VAL A 335 28.06 16.42 -39.93
C VAL A 335 29.10 15.55 -40.60
N GLY A 336 28.64 14.67 -41.47
CA GLY A 336 29.48 13.85 -42.34
C GLY A 336 29.00 13.92 -43.79
N ILE A 337 29.83 13.45 -44.71
CA ILE A 337 29.44 13.23 -46.10
C ILE A 337 28.91 11.80 -46.22
N ASP A 338 27.77 11.62 -46.87
CA ASP A 338 27.17 10.29 -47.06
C ASP A 338 27.82 9.60 -48.28
N GLU A 339 28.45 8.44 -48.06
CA GLU A 339 29.47 7.76 -48.89
C GLU A 339 28.96 7.17 -50.23
N SER A 340 28.05 7.84 -50.94
CA SER A 340 27.51 7.38 -52.23
C SER A 340 28.18 7.99 -53.47
N LEU A 341 29.08 8.95 -53.31
CA LEU A 341 29.82 9.61 -54.41
C LEU A 341 31.33 9.69 -54.06
N ASP A 342 32.11 8.76 -54.62
CA ASP A 342 33.59 8.69 -54.72
C ASP A 342 34.46 8.88 -53.45
N GLY A 343 35.10 7.77 -53.02
CA GLY A 343 36.37 7.73 -52.27
C GLY A 343 36.37 8.27 -50.81
N PRO A 344 37.42 7.98 -50.00
CA PRO A 344 37.47 8.38 -48.60
C PRO A 344 37.92 9.86 -48.47
N GLU A 345 37.11 10.78 -48.98
CA GLU A 345 37.28 12.21 -48.72
C GLU A 345 36.67 12.56 -47.34
N ILE A 346 37.13 11.89 -46.29
CA ILE A 346 36.57 11.97 -44.91
C ILE A 346 36.71 13.39 -44.30
N ASN A 347 37.49 14.29 -44.92
CA ASN A 347 37.91 15.57 -44.37
C ASN A 347 37.63 16.81 -45.24
N ILE A 348 36.78 16.75 -46.29
CA ILE A 348 36.51 17.95 -47.14
C ILE A 348 35.95 19.13 -46.32
N LEU A 349 35.18 18.81 -45.27
CA LEU A 349 34.54 19.81 -44.41
C LEU A 349 35.48 20.34 -43.30
N CYS A 350 36.67 19.74 -43.14
CA CYS A 350 37.67 20.22 -42.20
C CYS A 350 38.20 21.58 -42.65
N ASN A 351 38.23 22.53 -41.72
CA ASN A 351 38.68 23.91 -41.98
C ASN A 351 37.86 24.65 -43.06
N LEU A 352 36.57 24.29 -43.24
CA LEU A 352 35.61 25.12 -43.99
C LEU A 352 35.59 26.57 -43.46
N PHE A 353 35.83 26.70 -42.16
CA PHE A 353 36.14 27.95 -41.48
C PHE A 353 37.51 27.82 -40.77
N PRO A 354 38.25 28.93 -40.58
CA PRO A 354 39.51 28.90 -39.84
C PRO A 354 39.32 28.27 -38.45
N ASP A 355 40.28 27.44 -38.04
CA ASP A 355 40.32 26.79 -36.71
C ASP A 355 39.13 25.86 -36.39
N ASP A 356 38.55 25.21 -37.42
CA ASP A 356 37.43 24.28 -37.29
C ASP A 356 37.71 22.93 -37.99
N ALA A 357 38.55 22.09 -37.36
CA ALA A 357 38.89 20.75 -37.83
C ALA A 357 37.86 19.66 -37.45
N GLY A 358 36.84 20.02 -36.65
CA GLY A 358 35.82 19.09 -36.16
C GLY A 358 36.34 18.01 -35.20
N LEU A 359 37.53 18.20 -34.63
CA LEU A 359 38.15 17.28 -33.64
C LEU A 359 37.92 17.74 -32.19
N GLU A 360 37.61 19.02 -32.00
CA GLU A 360 37.33 19.58 -30.69
C GLU A 360 35.85 19.38 -30.33
N PRO A 361 35.53 18.94 -29.10
CA PRO A 361 34.16 18.91 -28.63
C PRO A 361 33.58 20.34 -28.51
N PRO A 362 32.32 20.56 -28.94
CA PRO A 362 31.77 21.90 -29.09
C PRO A 362 31.42 22.62 -27.78
N HIS A 363 31.21 21.89 -26.67
CA HIS A 363 30.85 22.49 -25.39
C HIS A 363 31.76 22.01 -24.25
N GLN A 364 31.93 22.85 -23.24
CA GLN A 364 32.67 22.49 -22.02
C GLN A 364 32.01 21.32 -21.28
N SER A 365 30.68 21.22 -21.32
CA SER A 365 29.94 20.06 -20.78
C SER A 365 30.32 18.77 -21.51
N THR A 366 30.45 18.81 -22.83
CA THR A 366 30.91 17.68 -23.64
C THR A 366 32.34 17.28 -23.27
N LYS A 367 33.24 18.25 -23.02
CA LYS A 367 34.61 17.99 -22.54
C LYS A 367 34.64 17.27 -21.19
N LEU A 368 33.80 17.71 -20.24
CA LEU A 368 33.67 17.07 -18.93
C LEU A 368 33.12 15.64 -19.01
N ILE A 369 32.23 15.37 -19.97
CA ILE A 369 31.65 14.04 -20.18
C ILE A 369 32.66 13.09 -20.88
N LEU A 370 33.51 13.61 -21.75
CA LEU A 370 34.49 12.84 -22.51
C LEU A 370 35.77 12.52 -21.71
N GLY A 371 36.11 13.31 -20.69
CA GLY A 371 37.27 13.10 -19.82
C GLY A 371 38.56 13.74 -20.36
N ASP A 372 39.72 13.33 -19.80
CA ASP A 372 41.05 13.90 -20.09
C ASP A 372 41.55 13.68 -21.53
N ASP A 373 40.88 12.82 -22.30
CA ASP A 373 41.11 12.68 -23.74
C ASP A 373 40.26 13.74 -24.48
N HIS A 374 40.81 14.95 -24.60
CA HIS A 374 40.13 16.13 -25.15
C HIS A 374 39.78 16.05 -26.66
N ALA A 375 39.95 14.88 -27.29
CA ALA A 375 39.76 14.67 -28.71
C ALA A 375 38.47 13.88 -29.00
N PHE A 376 37.66 14.40 -29.91
CA PHE A 376 36.53 13.67 -30.46
C PHE A 376 37.00 12.50 -31.33
N ASP A 377 36.27 11.38 -31.33
CA ASP A 377 36.68 10.13 -32.00
C ASP A 377 37.01 10.33 -33.49
N GLU A 378 38.30 10.28 -33.81
CA GLU A 378 38.84 10.50 -35.16
C GLU A 378 38.36 9.45 -36.19
N ARG A 379 37.88 8.29 -35.70
CA ARG A 379 37.42 7.18 -36.55
C ARG A 379 36.01 7.39 -37.07
N ARG A 380 35.28 8.40 -36.59
CA ARG A 380 33.92 8.72 -37.05
C ARG A 380 33.96 9.56 -38.33
N THR A 381 33.07 9.21 -39.26
CA THR A 381 32.86 9.94 -40.51
C THR A 381 32.10 11.25 -40.31
N SER A 382 31.32 11.37 -39.23
CA SER A 382 30.58 12.59 -38.86
C SER A 382 31.29 13.32 -37.71
N ARG A 383 31.55 14.62 -37.90
CA ARG A 383 32.32 15.45 -36.95
C ARG A 383 31.50 16.64 -36.40
N PRO A 384 31.69 17.03 -35.12
CA PRO A 384 30.97 18.15 -34.51
C PRO A 384 31.61 19.50 -34.85
N TYR A 385 31.54 19.93 -36.12
CA TYR A 385 32.07 21.23 -36.53
C TYR A 385 31.39 22.40 -35.81
N LYS A 386 32.15 23.48 -35.54
CA LYS A 386 31.64 24.70 -34.88
C LYS A 386 30.55 25.34 -35.72
N TRP A 387 30.73 25.43 -37.04
CA TRP A 387 29.72 25.98 -37.95
C TRP A 387 28.39 25.20 -37.90
N ALA A 388 28.45 23.88 -37.72
CA ALA A 388 27.25 23.03 -37.65
C ALA A 388 26.46 23.26 -36.36
N GLN A 389 27.14 23.48 -35.22
CA GLN A 389 26.48 23.84 -33.96
C GLN A 389 25.78 25.20 -34.07
N HIS A 390 26.46 26.19 -34.66
CA HIS A 390 25.89 27.52 -34.88
C HIS A 390 24.65 27.47 -35.78
N LEU A 391 24.67 26.66 -36.85
CA LEU A 391 23.48 26.42 -37.67
C LEU A 391 22.36 25.78 -36.85
N ALA A 392 22.68 24.84 -35.95
CA ALA A 392 21.74 24.20 -35.04
C ALA A 392 21.15 25.11 -33.95
N GLY A 393 21.62 26.35 -33.85
CA GLY A 393 21.21 27.28 -32.79
C GLY A 393 21.79 26.91 -31.42
N ILE A 394 22.85 26.10 -31.40
CA ILE A 394 23.57 25.78 -30.16
C ILE A 394 24.71 26.79 -30.03
N GLU A 395 24.61 27.67 -29.03
CA GLU A 395 25.62 28.70 -28.78
C GLU A 395 26.88 28.08 -28.15
N VAL A 396 27.97 28.08 -28.91
CA VAL A 396 29.30 27.73 -28.42
C VAL A 396 29.92 28.98 -27.81
N LEU A 397 30.05 29.00 -26.49
CA LEU A 397 30.74 30.09 -25.78
C LEU A 397 32.25 29.98 -26.00
N PRO A 398 32.95 31.09 -26.32
CA PRO A 398 34.40 31.12 -26.38
C PRO A 398 35.04 30.69 -25.05
N GLU A 399 36.17 29.98 -25.11
CA GLU A 399 36.90 29.48 -23.92
C GLU A 399 37.44 30.61 -23.02
N MET A 400 37.61 31.80 -23.60
CA MET A 400 38.08 33.01 -22.92
C MET A 400 37.08 34.13 -23.15
N SER A 401 36.89 34.99 -22.15
CA SER A 401 36.01 36.14 -22.32
C SER A 401 36.58 37.06 -23.41
N PRO A 402 35.73 37.63 -24.28
CA PRO A 402 36.17 38.56 -25.32
C PRO A 402 36.87 39.81 -24.76
N PHE A 403 36.77 40.06 -23.45
CA PHE A 403 37.48 41.12 -22.74
C PHE A 403 38.95 40.81 -22.43
N VAL A 404 39.36 39.53 -22.38
CA VAL A 404 40.72 39.11 -22.01
C VAL A 404 41.59 38.87 -23.25
N THR A 405 40.99 38.48 -24.37
CA THR A 405 41.69 38.34 -25.65
C THR A 405 41.81 39.69 -26.34
N GLY A 406 42.73 40.53 -25.87
CA GLY A 406 43.16 41.72 -26.60
C GLY A 406 43.78 41.33 -27.94
N LYS A 407 42.97 41.23 -29.00
CA LYS A 407 43.42 41.42 -30.38
C LYS A 407 43.10 42.86 -30.74
N ASP A 408 44.13 43.69 -30.69
CA ASP A 408 44.17 44.96 -31.42
C ASP A 408 43.97 44.66 -32.91
N THR A 409 42.75 44.77 -33.39
CA THR A 409 42.48 44.99 -34.81
C THR A 409 41.59 46.21 -34.91
N GLN A 410 42.23 47.38 -34.97
CA GLN A 410 41.60 48.53 -35.60
C GLN A 410 41.31 48.17 -37.06
N ASN A 411 40.09 48.47 -37.51
CA ASN A 411 39.56 48.34 -38.86
C ASN A 411 39.22 46.92 -39.35
N SER A 412 38.02 46.45 -39.02
CA SER A 412 37.11 45.87 -40.01
C SER A 412 35.68 45.88 -39.45
N ASP A 413 34.72 46.17 -40.32
CA ASP A 413 33.30 46.31 -40.04
C ASP A 413 32.76 45.30 -39.01
N THR A 414 31.91 45.80 -38.11
CA THR A 414 31.14 45.02 -37.14
C THR A 414 30.09 44.16 -37.85
N ALA A 415 30.51 43.15 -38.59
CA ALA A 415 29.70 41.97 -38.84
C ALA A 415 29.92 41.04 -37.64
N SER A 416 28.85 40.76 -36.90
CA SER A 416 28.93 39.90 -35.72
C SER A 416 29.55 38.56 -36.13
N VAL A 417 30.28 37.89 -35.23
CA VAL A 417 30.78 36.51 -35.45
C VAL A 417 29.63 35.58 -35.89
N SER A 418 28.39 35.94 -35.55
CA SER A 418 27.15 35.29 -36.01
C SER A 418 26.87 35.39 -37.52
N ASP A 419 27.33 36.43 -38.22
CA ASP A 419 27.09 36.62 -39.67
C ASP A 419 27.99 35.72 -40.53
N HIS A 420 29.08 35.20 -39.94
CA HIS A 420 30.06 34.39 -40.65
C HIS A 420 29.55 32.96 -40.92
N TYR A 421 28.65 32.43 -40.08
CA TYR A 421 28.12 31.06 -40.18
C TYR A 421 26.68 31.00 -40.73
N ASN A 422 26.26 32.00 -41.52
CA ASN A 422 24.96 31.98 -42.17
C ASN A 422 24.88 30.85 -43.21
N VAL A 423 23.69 30.30 -43.42
CA VAL A 423 23.39 29.20 -44.36
C VAL A 423 23.98 29.48 -45.74
N GLN A 424 23.77 30.70 -46.26
CA GLN A 424 24.28 31.12 -47.56
C GLN A 424 25.82 31.10 -47.64
N THR A 425 26.51 31.51 -46.57
CA THR A 425 27.98 31.51 -46.51
C THR A 425 28.52 30.09 -46.48
N VAL A 426 27.88 29.21 -45.70
CA VAL A 426 28.23 27.79 -45.60
C VAL A 426 28.08 27.10 -46.96
N LEU A 427 26.95 27.27 -47.63
CA LEU A 427 26.68 26.69 -48.94
C LEU A 427 27.65 27.19 -50.02
N ARG A 428 27.93 28.49 -50.06
CA ARG A 428 28.89 29.07 -51.01
C ARG A 428 30.29 28.48 -50.83
N ARG A 429 30.74 28.35 -49.58
CA ARG A 429 32.06 27.77 -49.29
C ARG A 429 32.14 26.29 -49.65
N ILE A 430 31.09 25.52 -49.35
CA ILE A 430 31.01 24.10 -49.72
C ILE A 430 31.05 23.92 -51.25
N ARG A 431 30.30 24.74 -52.00
CA ARG A 431 30.34 24.73 -53.47
C ARG A 431 31.72 25.14 -54.00
N SER A 432 32.40 26.11 -53.39
CA SER A 432 33.75 26.51 -53.80
C SER A 432 34.82 25.45 -53.52
N LEU A 433 34.68 24.68 -52.44
CA LEU A 433 35.61 23.60 -52.08
C LEU A 433 35.54 22.41 -53.04
N LYS A 434 34.36 22.12 -53.60
CA LYS A 434 34.20 21.02 -54.56
C LYS A 434 34.51 21.43 -56.01
N LYS A 435 34.50 22.74 -56.30
CA LYS A 435 34.88 23.31 -57.61
C LYS A 435 36.40 23.58 -57.73
N SER A 436 37.11 23.69 -56.61
CA SER A 436 38.58 23.76 -56.53
C SER A 436 39.19 22.37 -56.52
#